data_AF-A0A2V8E6Z7-F1
#
_entry.id   AF-A0A2V8E6Z7-F1
#
_cell.length_a   1.000
_cell.length_b   1.000
_cell.length_c   1.000
_cell.angle_alpha   90.00
_cell.angle_beta   90.00
_cell.angle_gamma   90.00
#
_symmetry.space_group_name_H-M   'P 1'
#
loop_
_entity.id
_entity.type
_entity.pdbx_description
1 polymer ?
#
loop_
_entity_poly.entity_id
_entity_poly.type
_entity_poly.pdbx_seq_one_letter_code
_entity_poly.pdbx_strand_id
1 'polypeptide(L)'
;MKISRSSIVVAVIAAALAAAEAGGSAAARPQRAASPIAAHAPANLPLTFVENRGRADARVRFYAQGARYAFYLTPREIVLAFLNEPTTEEHALAMRFVGANANAAISGAGPQGTFNYLHGSDPSRWQTDVPSYSTIVYRDLWPHVDLHVKGDGGALKYEFHVAAGAAPSAIRLAYEGASSLTLDDSGALLVGTALGALRDAPPISYQTIDGVRVPVGSRYVLDTGRNDRGFGFAAGPYRTDRELVIDPGIEYTTF
;
A
#
# COMPACT_ATOMS: atom_id res chain seq x y z
N MET A 1 24.80 18.81 6.46
CA MET A 1 24.99 17.37 6.20
C MET A 1 23.83 16.90 5.32
N LYS A 2 24.08 16.66 4.03
CA LYS A 2 23.04 16.33 3.03
C LYS A 2 22.77 14.82 3.09
N ILE A 3 21.65 14.41 3.66
CA ILE A 3 21.21 13.02 3.67
C ILE A 3 20.61 12.72 2.29
N SER A 4 21.19 11.75 1.58
CA SER A 4 20.80 11.34 0.22
C SER A 4 19.42 10.68 0.19
N ARG A 5 18.72 10.79 -0.94
CA ARG A 5 17.29 10.49 -1.18
C ARG A 5 16.88 9.01 -1.03
N SER A 6 17.81 8.10 -0.73
CA SER A 6 17.60 6.63 -0.64
C SER A 6 17.17 6.11 0.75
N SER A 7 16.87 6.97 1.72
CA SER A 7 16.72 6.57 3.13
C SER A 7 15.34 6.06 3.56
N ILE A 8 14.37 5.89 2.65
CA ILE A 8 13.03 5.35 3.00
C ILE A 8 12.97 3.85 2.73
N VAL A 9 13.42 3.43 1.55
CA VAL A 9 13.52 2.01 1.17
C VAL A 9 14.40 1.22 2.15
N VAL A 10 15.53 1.80 2.56
CA VAL A 10 16.46 1.15 3.53
C VAL A 10 15.91 1.16 4.97
N ALA A 11 15.11 2.14 5.36
CA ALA A 11 14.52 2.20 6.71
C ALA A 11 13.32 1.25 6.89
N VAL A 12 12.61 0.92 5.80
CA VAL A 12 11.51 -0.05 5.80
C VAL A 12 12.03 -1.48 5.96
N ILE A 13 13.21 -1.81 5.41
CA ILE A 13 13.87 -3.12 5.54
C ILE A 13 14.28 -3.41 6.99
N ALA A 14 14.64 -2.39 7.79
CA ALA A 14 15.07 -2.58 9.18
C ALA A 14 13.94 -2.98 10.14
N ALA A 15 12.68 -2.69 9.82
CA ALA A 15 11.55 -3.02 10.70
C ALA A 15 11.12 -4.49 10.60
N ALA A 16 11.51 -5.20 9.53
CA ALA A 16 11.31 -6.65 9.42
C ALA A 16 12.36 -7.44 10.23
N LEU A 17 13.58 -6.92 10.38
CA LEU A 17 14.67 -7.60 11.10
C LEU A 17 14.80 -7.26 12.61
N ALA A 18 14.20 -6.18 13.11
CA ALA A 18 14.38 -5.77 14.51
C ALA A 18 13.62 -6.61 15.56
N ALA A 19 13.13 -7.81 15.20
CA ALA A 19 12.64 -8.81 16.14
C ALA A 19 13.58 -10.02 16.31
N ALA A 20 14.69 -10.12 15.55
CA ALA A 20 15.49 -11.33 15.50
C ALA A 20 16.89 -11.23 16.13
N GLU A 21 17.48 -10.05 16.32
CA GLU A 21 18.87 -9.98 16.82
C GLU A 21 19.06 -9.02 17.98
N ALA A 22 18.88 -9.55 19.20
CA ALA A 22 19.62 -9.10 20.36
C ALA A 22 19.78 -10.25 21.37
N GLY A 23 20.99 -10.82 21.43
CA GLY A 23 21.50 -11.47 22.64
C GLY A 23 22.07 -12.87 22.47
N GLY A 24 23.32 -12.95 21.99
CA GLY A 24 24.18 -14.11 22.25
C GLY A 24 24.88 -13.97 23.61
N SER A 25 24.56 -14.82 24.58
CA SER A 25 25.50 -15.34 25.58
C SER A 25 24.91 -16.60 26.22
N ALA A 26 25.70 -17.67 26.22
CA ALA A 26 25.31 -19.00 26.65
C ALA A 26 25.32 -19.14 28.19
N ALA A 27 24.16 -19.44 28.77
CA ALA A 27 24.04 -20.11 30.07
C ALA A 27 22.67 -20.79 30.23
N ALA A 28 22.71 -22.09 30.55
CA ALA A 28 21.70 -22.97 31.13
C ALA A 28 20.21 -22.85 30.70
N ARG A 29 19.72 -23.89 30.01
CA ARG A 29 18.30 -24.13 29.71
C ARG A 29 17.43 -24.22 30.99
N PRO A 30 16.36 -23.43 31.12
CA PRO A 30 15.17 -23.86 31.83
C PRO A 30 14.19 -24.50 30.83
N GLN A 31 13.81 -25.75 31.10
CA GLN A 31 12.75 -26.45 30.42
C GLN A 31 11.42 -25.72 30.67
N ARG A 32 10.94 -24.95 29.68
CA ARG A 32 9.66 -24.23 29.78
C ARG A 32 8.57 -25.07 29.11
N ALA A 33 7.56 -25.41 29.91
CA ALA A 33 6.41 -26.21 29.54
C ALA A 33 5.76 -25.72 28.22
N ALA A 34 5.45 -26.69 27.35
CA ALA A 34 4.67 -26.45 26.15
C ALA A 34 3.28 -25.93 26.57
N SER A 35 2.95 -24.71 26.15
CA SER A 35 1.57 -24.24 26.09
C SER A 35 1.13 -24.30 24.62
N PRO A 36 0.18 -25.16 24.24
CA PRO A 36 -0.28 -25.26 22.87
C PRO A 36 -1.35 -24.20 22.61
N ILE A 37 -0.95 -22.99 22.22
CA ILE A 37 -1.86 -21.93 21.74
C ILE A 37 -1.07 -21.09 20.72
N ALA A 38 -1.32 -21.04 19.42
CA ALA A 38 -2.34 -21.62 18.56
C ALA A 38 -1.67 -21.97 17.21
N ALA A 39 -1.65 -23.25 16.85
CA ALA A 39 -1.51 -23.64 15.46
C ALA A 39 -2.88 -23.40 14.80
N HIS A 40 -2.87 -22.87 13.57
CA HIS A 40 -4.02 -22.45 12.74
C HIS A 40 -4.50 -21.00 12.96
N ALA A 41 -3.65 -20.02 12.67
CA ALA A 41 -4.18 -18.79 12.09
C ALA A 41 -4.61 -19.13 10.64
N PRO A 42 -5.87 -18.89 10.23
CA PRO A 42 -6.30 -19.21 8.88
C PRO A 42 -5.47 -18.43 7.85
N ALA A 43 -5.09 -19.11 6.76
CA ALA A 43 -4.27 -18.55 5.68
C ALA A 43 -4.91 -17.36 4.92
N ASN A 44 -6.15 -16.98 5.27
CA ASN A 44 -6.94 -15.93 4.64
C ASN A 44 -7.39 -14.88 5.68
N LEU A 45 -6.46 -14.28 6.42
CA LEU A 45 -6.79 -13.08 7.19
C LEU A 45 -7.04 -11.91 6.21
N PRO A 46 -8.13 -11.16 6.37
CA PRO A 46 -8.37 -9.98 5.54
C PRO A 46 -7.22 -8.99 5.72
N LEU A 47 -6.77 -8.40 4.61
CA LEU A 47 -5.82 -7.29 4.67
C LEU A 47 -6.50 -6.13 5.39
N THR A 48 -5.99 -5.78 6.55
CA THR A 48 -6.48 -4.66 7.36
C THR A 48 -5.35 -3.68 7.64
N PHE A 49 -5.71 -2.41 7.72
CA PHE A 49 -4.77 -1.34 8.00
C PHE A 49 -4.80 -0.98 9.48
N VAL A 50 -3.63 -0.87 10.09
CA VAL A 50 -3.46 -0.50 11.49
C VAL A 50 -2.83 0.88 11.57
N GLU A 51 -3.32 1.71 12.49
CA GLU A 51 -2.73 3.02 12.77
C GLU A 51 -1.31 2.87 13.34
N ASN A 52 -0.35 3.63 12.81
CA ASN A 52 1.01 3.63 13.34
C ASN A 52 1.11 4.41 14.65
N ARG A 53 1.13 3.70 15.78
CA ARG A 53 1.38 4.26 17.12
C ARG A 53 2.84 4.07 17.57
N GLY A 54 3.77 4.38 16.66
CA GLY A 54 5.22 4.28 16.90
C GLY A 54 5.81 2.87 16.71
N ARG A 55 5.09 2.00 15.98
CA ARG A 55 5.57 0.64 15.63
C ARG A 55 6.45 0.65 14.38
N ALA A 56 6.17 1.56 13.44
CA ALA A 56 6.95 1.78 12.23
C ALA A 56 7.54 3.21 12.23
N ASP A 57 8.36 3.52 11.22
CA ASP A 57 8.93 4.85 10.98
C ASP A 57 7.86 5.96 11.14
N ALA A 58 8.21 7.08 11.77
CA ALA A 58 7.28 8.16 12.12
C ALA A 58 6.58 8.82 10.91
N ARG A 59 7.06 8.58 9.68
CA ARG A 59 6.41 9.02 8.44
C ARG A 59 5.24 8.12 8.03
N VAL A 60 5.23 6.87 8.48
CA VAL A 60 4.13 5.93 8.26
C VAL A 60 2.94 6.37 9.11
N ARG A 61 1.76 6.44 8.49
CA ARG A 61 0.50 6.75 9.16
C ARG A 61 -0.32 5.49 9.41
N PHE A 62 -0.36 4.63 8.41
CA PHE A 62 -1.02 3.33 8.48
C PHE A 62 -0.13 2.27 7.85
N TYR A 63 -0.28 1.03 8.28
CA TYR A 63 0.38 -0.10 7.65
C TYR A 63 -0.52 -1.33 7.63
N ALA A 64 -0.29 -2.21 6.67
CA ALA A 64 -0.86 -3.55 6.64
C ALA A 64 0.29 -4.55 6.53
N GLN A 65 0.23 -5.66 7.25
CA GLN A 65 1.27 -6.68 7.25
C GLN A 65 0.63 -8.06 7.18
N GLY A 66 1.16 -8.89 6.29
CA GLY A 66 0.81 -10.30 6.15
C GLY A 66 2.08 -11.15 6.17
N ALA A 67 1.93 -12.46 6.02
CA ALA A 67 3.07 -13.38 6.09
C ALA A 67 4.12 -13.15 4.99
N ARG A 68 3.73 -12.58 3.83
CA ARG A 68 4.61 -12.38 2.66
C ARG A 68 4.65 -10.95 2.14
N TYR A 69 3.99 -10.02 2.81
CA TYR A 69 3.95 -8.62 2.38
C TYR A 69 3.87 -7.67 3.56
N ALA A 70 4.33 -6.44 3.32
CA ALA A 70 4.03 -5.29 4.16
C ALA A 70 3.73 -4.07 3.28
N PHE A 71 2.66 -3.36 3.60
CA PHE A 71 2.28 -2.11 2.95
C PHE A 71 2.39 -0.97 3.95
N TYR A 72 3.10 0.10 3.60
CA TYR A 72 3.29 1.27 4.44
C TYR A 72 2.73 2.50 3.75
N LEU A 73 1.75 3.14 4.38
CA LEU A 73 1.03 4.27 3.83
C LEU A 73 1.56 5.55 4.49
N THR A 74 2.09 6.45 3.67
CA THR A 74 2.65 7.73 4.08
C THR A 74 1.95 8.88 3.34
N PRO A 75 2.17 10.15 3.72
CA PRO A 75 1.64 11.29 2.95
C PRO A 75 2.18 11.45 1.54
N ARG A 76 3.24 10.72 1.14
CA ARG A 76 3.93 10.94 -0.15
C ARG A 76 4.04 9.71 -1.04
N GLU A 77 3.76 8.54 -0.49
CA GLU A 77 3.88 7.26 -1.17
C GLU A 77 3.19 6.15 -0.42
N ILE A 78 2.91 5.07 -1.15
CA ILE A 78 2.64 3.74 -0.62
C ILE A 78 3.87 2.89 -0.90
N VAL A 79 4.48 2.33 0.15
CA VAL A 79 5.58 1.36 -0.01
C VAL A 79 4.99 -0.03 0.03
N LEU A 80 5.29 -0.82 -1.00
CA LEU A 80 4.95 -2.22 -1.12
C LEU A 80 6.22 -3.05 -0.92
N ALA A 81 6.31 -3.78 0.18
CA ALA A 81 7.39 -4.69 0.48
C ALA A 81 6.89 -6.13 0.33
N PHE A 82 7.61 -6.93 -0.45
CA PHE A 82 7.33 -8.35 -0.67
C PHE A 82 8.52 -9.18 -0.22
N LEU A 83 8.24 -10.30 0.45
CA LEU A 83 9.25 -11.31 0.76
C LEU A 83 9.20 -12.42 -0.30
N ASN A 84 10.36 -12.71 -0.88
CA ASN A 84 10.54 -13.85 -1.76
C ASN A 84 11.12 -15.06 -1.01
N GLU A 85 10.51 -16.22 -1.20
CA GLU A 85 11.00 -17.51 -0.70
C GLU A 85 11.39 -18.36 -1.91
N PRO A 86 12.56 -19.02 -1.93
CA PRO A 86 13.41 -19.37 -0.79
C PRO A 86 14.57 -18.41 -0.50
N THR A 87 14.70 -17.31 -1.24
CA THR A 87 15.90 -16.45 -1.18
C THR A 87 15.90 -15.50 0.02
N THR A 88 14.77 -15.35 0.72
CA THR A 88 14.53 -14.34 1.77
C THR A 88 14.82 -12.90 1.31
N GLU A 89 14.87 -12.68 -0.01
CA GLU A 89 15.13 -11.36 -0.57
C GLU A 89 13.88 -10.49 -0.44
N GLU A 90 14.05 -9.35 0.22
CA GLU A 90 13.03 -8.33 0.36
C GLU A 90 13.09 -7.37 -0.83
N HIS A 91 11.95 -7.18 -1.49
CA HIS A 91 11.82 -6.21 -2.55
C HIS A 91 10.78 -5.18 -2.18
N ALA A 92 11.23 -3.92 -2.15
CA ALA A 92 10.39 -2.78 -1.85
C ALA A 92 10.21 -1.92 -3.10
N LEU A 93 8.95 -1.63 -3.39
CA LEU A 93 8.48 -0.76 -4.47
C LEU A 93 7.75 0.41 -3.84
N ALA A 94 8.13 1.63 -4.20
CA ALA A 94 7.47 2.83 -3.71
C ALA A 94 6.61 3.46 -4.80
N MET A 95 5.28 3.41 -4.62
CA MET A 95 4.33 4.14 -5.45
C MET A 95 4.22 5.58 -4.94
N ARG A 96 4.92 6.50 -5.61
CA ARG A 96 5.02 7.92 -5.25
C ARG A 96 3.85 8.72 -5.78
N PHE A 97 3.35 9.64 -4.96
CA PHE A 97 2.32 10.61 -5.36
C PHE A 97 2.99 11.86 -5.96
N VAL A 98 3.12 11.92 -7.29
CA VAL A 98 3.83 13.00 -7.99
C VAL A 98 2.92 14.23 -8.07
N GLY A 99 3.45 15.38 -7.64
CA GLY A 99 2.69 16.64 -7.65
C GLY A 99 1.51 16.69 -6.66
N ALA A 100 1.36 15.70 -5.79
CA ALA A 100 0.28 15.61 -4.83
C ALA A 100 0.45 16.56 -3.63
N ASN A 101 -0.66 16.84 -2.96
CA ASN A 101 -0.71 17.56 -1.70
C ASN A 101 -0.04 16.74 -0.58
N ALA A 102 1.16 17.14 -0.18
CA ALA A 102 1.92 16.46 0.88
C ALA A 102 1.29 16.53 2.28
N ASN A 103 0.29 17.39 2.46
CA ASN A 103 -0.45 17.59 3.70
C ASN A 103 -1.90 17.10 3.59
N ALA A 104 -2.21 16.25 2.59
CA ALA A 104 -3.52 15.62 2.45
C ALA A 104 -3.94 14.96 3.77
N ALA A 105 -5.22 15.10 4.13
CA ALA A 105 -5.75 14.44 5.32
C ALA A 105 -5.84 12.92 5.07
N ILE A 106 -5.35 12.13 6.01
CA ILE A 106 -5.29 10.66 5.90
C ILE A 106 -6.07 10.08 7.08
N SER A 107 -7.08 9.27 6.79
CA SER A 107 -7.97 8.69 7.80
C SER A 107 -8.31 7.23 7.48
N GLY A 108 -8.50 6.43 8.52
CA GLY A 108 -9.08 5.10 8.40
C GLY A 108 -10.61 5.14 8.30
N ALA A 109 -11.17 4.24 7.50
CA ALA A 109 -12.60 4.03 7.32
C ALA A 109 -12.93 2.53 7.33
N GLY A 110 -14.18 2.20 7.69
CA GLY A 110 -14.64 0.80 7.83
C GLY A 110 -13.89 0.04 8.92
N PRO A 111 -14.13 0.34 10.21
CA PRO A 111 -13.45 -0.32 11.32
C PRO A 111 -13.55 -1.85 11.25
N GLN A 112 -12.43 -2.55 11.51
CA GLN A 112 -12.32 -4.02 11.44
C GLN A 112 -12.02 -4.66 12.80
N GLY A 113 -12.02 -3.87 13.87
CA GLY A 113 -11.70 -4.28 15.23
C GLY A 113 -10.47 -3.56 15.78
N THR A 114 -9.83 -4.18 16.77
CA THR A 114 -8.61 -3.67 17.40
C THR A 114 -7.53 -4.72 17.52
N PHE A 115 -6.27 -4.27 17.56
CA PHE A 115 -5.11 -5.10 17.80
C PHE A 115 -4.49 -4.79 19.16
N ASN A 116 -4.02 -5.84 19.83
CA ASN A 116 -3.27 -5.77 21.07
C ASN A 116 -1.84 -6.25 20.83
N TYR A 117 -0.89 -5.40 21.21
CA TYR A 117 0.53 -5.60 21.01
C TYR A 117 1.23 -5.69 22.36
N LEU A 118 1.44 -6.92 22.81
CA LEU A 118 1.98 -7.22 24.14
C LEU A 118 3.47 -7.57 24.03
N HIS A 119 4.33 -6.55 23.95
CA HIS A 119 5.76 -6.77 23.77
C HIS A 119 6.52 -6.90 25.10
N GLY A 120 6.99 -8.11 25.40
CA GLY A 120 7.73 -8.39 26.63
C GLY A 120 6.85 -8.39 27.88
N SER A 121 7.48 -8.51 29.04
CA SER A 121 6.78 -8.66 30.33
C SER A 121 6.38 -7.35 31.00
N ASP A 122 6.74 -6.20 30.42
CA ASP A 122 6.42 -4.88 30.96
C ASP A 122 5.11 -4.35 30.35
N PRO A 123 4.00 -4.30 31.11
CA PRO A 123 2.71 -3.86 30.58
C PRO A 123 2.69 -2.39 30.17
N SER A 124 3.60 -1.55 30.67
CA SER A 124 3.67 -0.12 30.28
C SER A 124 4.12 0.05 28.82
N ARG A 125 4.73 -0.99 28.24
CA ARG A 125 5.15 -1.04 26.85
C ARG A 125 4.11 -1.69 25.93
N TRP A 126 3.01 -2.19 26.48
CA TRP A 126 1.95 -2.77 25.69
C TRP A 126 1.16 -1.67 25.00
N GLN A 127 0.75 -1.92 23.76
CA GLN A 127 -0.21 -1.09 23.07
C GLN A 127 -1.48 -1.89 22.89
N THR A 128 -2.55 -1.51 23.56
CA THR A 128 -3.86 -2.16 23.43
C THR A 128 -4.84 -1.26 22.68
N ASP A 129 -5.90 -1.88 22.18
CA ASP A 129 -7.01 -1.21 21.50
C ASP A 129 -6.55 -0.33 20.31
N VAL A 130 -5.57 -0.82 19.56
CA VAL A 130 -5.11 -0.13 18.34
C VAL A 130 -6.13 -0.40 17.23
N PRO A 131 -6.85 0.61 16.72
CA PRO A 131 -7.92 0.42 15.76
C PRO A 131 -7.38 -0.06 14.41
N SER A 132 -8.18 -0.90 13.75
CA SER A 132 -7.93 -1.34 12.38
C SER A 132 -9.07 -0.98 11.43
N TYR A 133 -8.74 -0.86 10.15
CA TYR A 133 -9.62 -0.33 9.11
C TYR A 133 -9.53 -1.18 7.84
N SER A 134 -10.62 -1.28 7.08
CA SER A 134 -10.62 -1.90 5.75
C SER A 134 -10.18 -0.95 4.65
N THR A 135 -10.22 0.36 4.90
CA THR A 135 -9.90 1.39 3.91
C THR A 135 -9.13 2.54 4.55
N ILE A 136 -8.09 3.02 3.88
CA ILE A 136 -7.42 4.28 4.20
C ILE A 136 -7.75 5.29 3.11
N VAL A 137 -8.21 6.46 3.52
CA VAL A 137 -8.64 7.54 2.62
C VAL A 137 -7.65 8.69 2.72
N TYR A 138 -7.09 9.07 1.58
CA TYR A 138 -6.35 10.31 1.37
C TYR A 138 -7.30 11.32 0.74
N ARG A 139 -7.64 12.40 1.45
CA ARG A 139 -8.53 13.47 0.97
C ARG A 139 -7.78 14.55 0.22
N ASP A 140 -8.33 14.99 -0.91
CA ASP A 140 -7.75 16.04 -1.77
C ASP A 140 -6.25 15.80 -2.01
N LEU A 141 -5.89 14.56 -2.34
CA LEU A 141 -4.50 14.15 -2.59
C LEU A 141 -3.96 14.85 -3.84
N TRP A 142 -4.80 14.97 -4.86
CA TRP A 142 -4.70 16.01 -5.88
C TRP A 142 -5.94 16.91 -5.77
N PRO A 143 -5.95 18.13 -6.37
CA PRO A 143 -7.10 19.02 -6.26
C PRO A 143 -8.42 18.32 -6.60
N HIS A 144 -9.29 18.15 -5.61
CA HIS A 144 -10.60 17.49 -5.73
C HIS A 144 -10.54 16.02 -6.15
N VAL A 145 -9.45 15.32 -5.80
CA VAL A 145 -9.28 13.88 -6.02
C VAL A 145 -8.88 13.21 -4.71
N ASP A 146 -9.71 12.27 -4.28
CA ASP A 146 -9.42 11.40 -3.15
C ASP A 146 -8.79 10.09 -3.64
N LEU A 147 -7.89 9.52 -2.83
CA LEU A 147 -7.35 8.17 -3.04
C LEU A 147 -7.84 7.27 -1.91
N HIS A 148 -8.52 6.18 -2.26
CA HIS A 148 -8.98 5.17 -1.34
C HIS A 148 -8.13 3.92 -1.49
N VAL A 149 -7.42 3.51 -0.45
CA VAL A 149 -6.61 2.29 -0.42
C VAL A 149 -7.33 1.24 0.40
N LYS A 150 -7.64 0.09 -0.17
CA LYS A 150 -8.49 -0.95 0.41
C LYS A 150 -7.76 -2.27 0.54
N GLY A 151 -8.13 -3.05 1.55
CA GLY A 151 -7.87 -4.48 1.58
C GLY A 151 -9.07 -5.23 1.02
N ASP A 152 -8.89 -5.98 -0.06
CA ASP A 152 -9.95 -6.78 -0.69
C ASP A 152 -9.44 -8.21 -0.91
N GLY A 153 -10.06 -9.18 -0.24
CA GLY A 153 -9.67 -10.59 -0.36
C GLY A 153 -8.20 -10.90 -0.02
N GLY A 154 -7.54 -10.04 0.77
CA GLY A 154 -6.11 -10.17 1.09
C GLY A 154 -5.17 -9.43 0.14
N ALA A 155 -5.69 -8.82 -0.93
CA ALA A 155 -4.95 -7.99 -1.87
C ALA A 155 -5.13 -6.50 -1.57
N LEU A 156 -4.11 -5.71 -1.87
CA LEU A 156 -4.19 -4.25 -1.85
C LEU A 156 -4.91 -3.79 -3.12
N LYS A 157 -5.96 -3.00 -2.95
CA LYS A 157 -6.62 -2.26 -4.02
C LYS A 157 -6.52 -0.77 -3.76
N TYR A 158 -6.63 0.01 -4.83
CA TYR A 158 -6.69 1.45 -4.71
C TYR A 158 -7.64 2.02 -5.76
N GLU A 159 -8.42 3.03 -5.37
CA GLU A 159 -9.39 3.70 -6.21
C GLU A 159 -9.17 5.21 -6.13
N PHE A 160 -9.28 5.90 -7.27
CA PHE A 160 -9.31 7.36 -7.31
C PHE A 160 -10.74 7.84 -7.47
N HIS A 161 -11.16 8.68 -6.53
CA HIS A 161 -12.46 9.34 -6.53
C HIS A 161 -12.25 10.77 -7.04
N VAL A 162 -12.53 10.97 -8.33
CA VAL A 162 -12.38 12.26 -9.01
C VAL A 162 -13.70 13.01 -8.90
N ALA A 163 -13.75 14.04 -8.06
CA ALA A 163 -14.98 14.80 -7.84
C ALA A 163 -15.45 15.53 -9.10
N ALA A 164 -16.71 16.00 -9.08
CA ALA A 164 -17.27 16.79 -10.18
C ALA A 164 -16.37 18.00 -10.51
N GLY A 165 -16.07 18.19 -11.79
CA GLY A 165 -15.20 19.25 -12.31
C GLY A 165 -13.69 18.97 -12.16
N ALA A 166 -13.28 17.94 -11.43
CA ALA A 166 -11.88 17.55 -11.30
C ALA A 166 -11.39 16.78 -12.54
N ALA A 167 -10.09 16.88 -12.84
CA ALA A 167 -9.50 16.27 -14.02
C ALA A 167 -8.71 15.00 -13.66
N PRO A 168 -9.03 13.82 -14.23
CA PRO A 168 -8.26 12.59 -14.03
C PRO A 168 -6.78 12.72 -14.39
N SER A 169 -6.45 13.58 -15.35
CA SER A 169 -5.07 13.85 -15.78
C SER A 169 -4.18 14.51 -14.72
N ALA A 170 -4.78 15.01 -13.63
CA ALA A 170 -4.05 15.53 -12.47
C ALA A 170 -3.37 14.42 -11.67
N ILE A 171 -3.90 13.19 -11.73
CA ILE A 171 -3.35 12.03 -11.03
C ILE A 171 -2.04 11.64 -11.71
N ARG A 172 -0.93 11.78 -10.98
CA ARG A 172 0.41 11.41 -11.43
C ARG A 172 1.10 10.57 -10.38
N LEU A 173 1.51 9.39 -10.79
CA LEU A 173 2.19 8.41 -9.94
C LEU A 173 3.55 8.10 -10.52
N ALA A 174 4.45 7.60 -9.69
CA ALA A 174 5.70 7.02 -10.17
C ALA A 174 6.13 5.85 -9.31
N TYR A 175 6.72 4.84 -9.93
CA TYR A 175 7.29 3.70 -9.22
C TYR A 175 8.79 3.89 -9.00
N GLU A 176 9.19 4.12 -7.75
CA GLU A 176 10.58 4.10 -7.32
C GLU A 176 10.96 2.68 -6.88
N GLY A 177 12.11 2.18 -7.36
CA GLY A 177 12.55 0.78 -7.16
C GLY A 177 12.18 -0.17 -8.32
N ALA A 178 11.40 0.29 -9.30
CA ALA A 178 11.07 -0.48 -10.49
C ALA A 178 12.21 -0.48 -11.54
N SER A 179 12.52 -1.64 -12.09
CA SER A 179 13.48 -1.81 -13.18
C SER A 179 12.91 -1.41 -14.54
N SER A 180 11.59 -1.48 -14.74
CA SER A 180 10.89 -1.02 -15.94
C SER A 180 9.44 -0.61 -15.63
N LEU A 181 8.83 0.16 -16.53
CA LEU A 181 7.40 0.44 -16.52
C LEU A 181 6.87 0.44 -17.96
N THR A 182 6.00 -0.51 -18.29
CA THR A 182 5.48 -0.71 -19.66
C THR A 182 3.99 -1.02 -19.65
N LEU A 183 3.34 -0.97 -20.82
CA LEU A 183 1.99 -1.48 -21.01
C LEU A 183 2.05 -2.79 -21.81
N ASP A 184 1.23 -3.77 -21.44
CA ASP A 184 1.01 -4.97 -22.27
C ASP A 184 -0.08 -4.73 -23.34
N ASP A 185 -0.31 -5.73 -24.21
CA ASP A 185 -1.30 -5.65 -25.29
C ASP A 185 -2.75 -5.51 -24.78
N SER A 186 -3.01 -5.87 -23.53
CA SER A 186 -4.31 -5.68 -22.88
C SER A 186 -4.50 -4.27 -22.29
N GLY A 187 -3.42 -3.48 -22.25
CA GLY A 187 -3.38 -2.17 -21.60
C GLY A 187 -3.12 -2.22 -20.10
N ALA A 188 -2.66 -3.35 -19.57
CA ALA A 188 -2.25 -3.48 -18.17
C ALA A 188 -0.87 -2.84 -17.96
N LEU A 189 -0.64 -2.25 -16.79
CA LEU A 189 0.64 -1.69 -16.40
C LEU A 189 1.54 -2.80 -15.86
N LEU A 190 2.69 -3.02 -16.50
CA LEU A 190 3.72 -3.95 -16.03
C LEU A 190 4.83 -3.15 -15.35
N VAL A 191 5.01 -3.42 -14.06
CA VAL A 191 6.07 -2.83 -13.23
C VAL A 191 7.15 -3.88 -13.05
N GLY A 192 8.27 -3.72 -13.76
CA GLY A 192 9.41 -4.62 -13.65
C GLY A 192 10.04 -4.51 -12.27
N THR A 193 10.25 -5.65 -11.61
CA THR A 193 11.01 -5.75 -10.36
C THR A 193 12.04 -6.88 -10.50
N ALA A 194 12.96 -7.00 -9.54
CA ALA A 194 13.89 -8.12 -9.51
C ALA A 194 13.19 -9.48 -9.24
N LEU A 195 11.96 -9.47 -8.73
CA LEU A 195 11.12 -10.67 -8.52
C LEU A 195 10.28 -11.06 -9.74
N GLY A 196 10.34 -10.29 -10.82
CA GLY A 196 9.40 -10.38 -11.94
C GLY A 196 8.51 -9.16 -12.03
N ALA A 197 7.59 -9.16 -13.00
CA ALA A 197 6.69 -8.04 -13.23
C ALA A 197 5.49 -8.11 -12.28
N LEU A 198 5.25 -7.02 -11.54
CA LEU A 198 3.95 -6.75 -10.95
C LEU A 198 3.01 -6.27 -12.06
N ARG A 199 1.81 -6.84 -12.15
CA ARG A 199 0.81 -6.45 -13.14
C ARG A 199 -0.32 -5.69 -12.48
N ASP A 200 -0.63 -4.51 -13.02
CA ASP A 200 -1.83 -3.75 -12.68
C ASP A 200 -2.79 -3.82 -13.86
N ALA A 201 -3.93 -4.48 -13.67
CA ALA A 201 -4.95 -4.65 -14.69
C ALA A 201 -5.41 -3.29 -15.23
N PRO A 202 -5.92 -3.24 -16.48
CA PRO A 202 -6.47 -2.01 -17.04
C PRO A 202 -7.50 -1.40 -16.09
N PRO A 203 -7.49 -0.07 -15.89
CA PRO A 203 -8.39 0.57 -14.93
C PRO A 203 -9.84 0.40 -15.38
N ILE A 204 -10.71 0.04 -14.44
CA ILE A 204 -12.16 -0.03 -14.64
C ILE A 204 -12.76 1.24 -14.06
N SER A 205 -13.17 2.17 -14.92
CA SER A 205 -13.77 3.43 -14.46
C SER A 205 -15.29 3.45 -14.63
N TYR A 206 -15.97 4.19 -13.77
CA TYR A 206 -17.43 4.29 -13.79
C TYR A 206 -17.94 5.55 -13.10
N GLN A 207 -19.18 5.91 -13.41
CA GLN A 207 -19.95 6.93 -12.68
C GLN A 207 -21.22 6.30 -12.12
N THR A 208 -21.64 6.73 -10.94
CA THR A 208 -22.96 6.36 -10.42
C THR A 208 -23.97 7.43 -10.83
N ILE A 209 -24.89 7.09 -11.75
CA ILE A 209 -25.94 7.99 -12.24
C ILE A 209 -27.28 7.39 -11.84
N ASP A 210 -28.05 8.11 -11.04
CA ASP A 210 -29.37 7.69 -10.53
C ASP A 210 -29.34 6.29 -9.87
N GLY A 211 -28.24 6.00 -9.15
CA GLY A 211 -28.01 4.72 -8.45
C GLY A 211 -27.45 3.60 -9.33
N VAL A 212 -27.22 3.83 -10.62
CA VAL A 212 -26.70 2.83 -11.57
C VAL A 212 -25.24 3.12 -11.92
N ARG A 213 -24.38 2.09 -11.88
CA ARG A 213 -22.99 2.19 -12.36
C ARG A 213 -22.97 2.22 -13.88
N VAL A 214 -22.58 3.37 -14.44
CA VAL A 214 -22.37 3.58 -15.87
C VAL A 214 -20.87 3.49 -16.16
N PRO A 215 -20.41 2.55 -17.01
CA PRO A 215 -18.99 2.39 -17.29
C PRO A 215 -18.44 3.59 -18.08
N VAL A 216 -17.19 3.94 -17.78
CA VAL A 216 -16.41 4.96 -18.50
C VAL A 216 -15.13 4.30 -18.96
N GLY A 217 -14.82 4.38 -20.26
CA GLY A 217 -13.57 3.85 -20.78
C GLY A 217 -12.38 4.55 -20.13
N SER A 218 -11.35 3.80 -19.71
CA SER A 218 -10.14 4.35 -19.10
C SER A 218 -8.91 3.56 -19.49
N ARG A 219 -7.74 4.19 -19.39
CA ARG A 219 -6.44 3.56 -19.62
C ARG A 219 -5.34 4.24 -18.83
N TYR A 220 -4.25 3.50 -18.61
CA TYR A 220 -2.99 4.09 -18.19
C TYR A 220 -2.37 4.95 -19.30
N VAL A 221 -1.63 5.97 -18.88
CA VAL A 221 -0.78 6.78 -19.74
C VAL A 221 0.60 6.85 -19.10
N LEU A 222 1.62 6.32 -19.77
CA LEU A 222 3.00 6.43 -19.31
C LEU A 222 3.50 7.87 -19.50
N ASP A 223 4.29 8.36 -18.54
CA ASP A 223 4.95 9.66 -18.67
C ASP A 223 6.09 9.54 -19.68
N THR A 224 6.08 10.39 -20.70
CA THR A 224 7.12 10.46 -21.75
C THR A 224 8.26 11.43 -21.41
N GLY A 225 8.24 11.99 -20.19
CA GLY A 225 9.22 12.96 -19.69
C GLY A 225 10.46 12.32 -19.08
N ARG A 226 11.19 13.07 -18.24
CA ARG A 226 12.43 12.59 -17.57
C ARG A 226 12.22 11.47 -16.55
N ASN A 227 10.97 11.09 -16.27
CA ASN A 227 10.63 10.09 -15.26
C ASN A 227 10.09 8.85 -15.99
N ASP A 228 10.98 7.96 -16.40
CA ASP A 228 10.66 6.74 -17.16
C ASP A 228 9.91 5.68 -16.32
N ARG A 229 9.54 6.03 -15.08
CA ARG A 229 8.70 5.25 -14.17
C ARG A 229 7.43 6.00 -13.76
N GLY A 230 7.12 7.11 -14.42
CA GLY A 230 5.90 7.89 -14.19
C GLY A 230 4.71 7.39 -15.01
N PHE A 231 3.51 7.51 -14.46
CA PHE A 231 2.27 7.20 -15.15
C PHE A 231 1.08 8.00 -14.58
N GLY A 232 -0.01 8.03 -15.33
CA GLY A 232 -1.30 8.57 -14.91
C GLY A 232 -2.44 7.91 -15.67
N PHE A 233 -3.58 8.59 -15.72
CA PHE A 233 -4.82 8.05 -16.28
C PHE A 233 -5.41 8.96 -17.36
N ALA A 234 -6.00 8.33 -18.36
CA ALA A 234 -6.90 8.99 -19.31
C ALA A 234 -8.26 8.30 -19.27
N ALA A 235 -9.32 9.10 -19.16
CA ALA A 235 -10.71 8.67 -19.29
C ALA A 235 -11.25 9.04 -20.67
N GLY A 236 -12.18 8.23 -21.19
CA GLY A 236 -13.03 8.56 -22.34
C GLY A 236 -14.07 9.62 -21.98
N PRO A 237 -15.10 9.84 -22.81
CA PRO A 237 -16.18 10.76 -22.47
C PRO A 237 -16.93 10.33 -21.20
N TYR A 238 -17.16 11.28 -20.30
CA TYR A 238 -17.94 11.10 -19.07
C TYR A 238 -18.66 12.42 -18.71
N ARG A 239 -19.57 12.36 -17.75
CA ARG A 239 -20.28 13.54 -17.22
C ARG A 239 -19.40 14.25 -16.20
N THR A 240 -18.88 15.42 -16.54
CA THR A 240 -17.99 16.20 -15.65
C THR A 240 -18.71 16.81 -14.45
N ASP A 241 -20.05 16.86 -14.46
CA ASP A 241 -20.88 17.28 -13.32
C ASP A 241 -21.08 16.16 -12.27
N ARG A 242 -20.44 15.00 -12.46
CA ARG A 242 -20.56 13.83 -11.59
C ARG A 242 -19.17 13.31 -11.22
N GLU A 243 -19.10 12.63 -10.08
CA GLU A 243 -17.89 11.90 -9.69
C GLU A 243 -17.54 10.84 -10.74
N LEU A 244 -16.24 10.70 -11.01
CA LEU A 244 -15.67 9.59 -11.75
C LEU A 244 -14.81 8.76 -10.78
N VAL A 245 -15.13 7.48 -10.66
CA VAL A 245 -14.28 6.53 -9.94
C VAL A 245 -13.40 5.82 -10.96
N ILE A 246 -12.10 5.78 -10.69
CA ILE A 246 -11.09 5.03 -11.46
C ILE A 246 -10.55 3.94 -10.53
N ASP A 247 -10.78 2.67 -10.90
CA ASP A 247 -10.40 1.49 -10.11
C ASP A 247 -9.35 0.64 -10.86
N PRO A 248 -8.04 0.89 -10.64
CA PRO A 248 -6.94 -0.01 -10.97
C PRO A 248 -6.98 -1.34 -10.21
N GLY A 249 -6.66 -2.44 -10.90
CA GLY A 249 -6.62 -3.76 -10.27
C GLY A 249 -5.21 -4.28 -10.11
N ILE A 250 -4.60 -4.18 -8.93
CA ILE A 250 -3.28 -4.80 -8.72
C ILE A 250 -3.44 -6.32 -8.65
N GLU A 251 -2.78 -7.01 -9.57
CA GLU A 251 -2.64 -8.45 -9.59
C GLU A 251 -1.24 -8.84 -9.11
N TYR A 252 -1.16 -9.38 -7.89
CA TYR A 252 0.05 -10.03 -7.39
C TYR A 252 -0.01 -11.51 -7.75
N THR A 253 0.75 -11.95 -8.75
CA THR A 253 1.11 -13.36 -8.82
C THR A 253 2.17 -13.57 -7.74
N THR A 254 1.84 -14.27 -6.65
CA THR A 254 2.88 -14.74 -5.73
C THR A 254 3.76 -15.68 -6.52
N PHE A 255 5.00 -15.26 -6.79
CA PHE A 255 6.04 -16.11 -7.37
C PHE A 255 6.54 -17.13 -6.32
#